data_AF-A0A348ZGD3-F1
#
_entry.id   AF-A0A348ZGD3-F1
#
_cell.length_a   1.000
_cell.length_b   1.000
_cell.length_c   1.000
_cell.angle_alpha   90.00
_cell.angle_beta   90.00
_cell.angle_gamma   90.00
#
_symmetry.space_group_name_H-M   'P 1'
#
loop_
_entity.id
_entity.type
_entity.pdbx_description
1 polymer ?
#
loop_
_entity_poly.entity_id
_entity_poly.type
_entity_poly.pdbx_seq_one_letter_code
_entity_poly.pdbx_strand_id
1 'polypeptide(L)' 'RQENTAIPLGFDYTVVQGLSAELTQKLEAARPENIGRASRLPGMTPAAISLLLIYLKKFRGTTRKAS' A
#
# COMPACT_ATOMS: atom_id res chain seq x y z
N ARG A 1 -12.54 -8.92 -0.65
CA ARG A 1 -12.74 -8.19 -1.93
C ARG A 1 -11.81 -6.97 -2.12
N GLN A 2 -10.92 -6.63 -1.17
CA GLN A 2 -10.00 -5.48 -1.34
C GLN A 2 -8.76 -5.79 -2.21
N GLU A 3 -8.59 -7.05 -2.63
CA GLU A 3 -7.48 -7.53 -3.45
C GLU A 3 -7.29 -6.74 -4.77
N ASN A 4 -8.39 -6.27 -5.37
CA ASN A 4 -8.37 -5.49 -6.61
C ASN A 4 -8.05 -4.00 -6.40
N THR A 5 -7.70 -3.59 -5.18
CA THR A 5 -7.32 -2.20 -4.91
C THR A 5 -5.96 -1.92 -5.54
N ALA A 6 -5.95 -1.15 -6.62
CA ALA A 6 -4.73 -0.74 -7.30
C ALA A 6 -3.83 0.11 -6.40
N ILE A 7 -2.52 -0.14 -6.49
CA ILE A 7 -1.49 0.68 -5.86
C ILE A 7 -0.86 1.53 -6.97
N PRO A 8 -0.92 2.87 -6.89
CA PRO A 8 -0.30 3.74 -7.87
C PRO A 8 1.21 3.51 -7.95
N LEU A 9 1.77 3.56 -9.17
CA LEU A 9 3.22 3.36 -9.41
C LEU A 9 4.11 4.32 -8.61
N GLY A 10 3.62 5.53 -8.33
CA GLY A 10 4.32 6.54 -7.52
C GLY A 10 3.92 6.55 -6.04
N PHE A 11 3.26 5.51 -5.54
CA PHE A 11 2.94 5.44 -4.12
C PHE A 11 4.23 5.24 -3.31
N ASP A 12 4.47 6.15 -2.37
CA ASP A 12 5.59 6.10 -1.43
C ASP A 12 5.19 5.23 -0.22
N TYR A 13 5.82 4.07 -0.05
CA TYR A 13 5.49 3.20 1.07
C TYR A 13 6.09 3.70 2.39
N THR A 14 7.07 4.61 2.35
CA THR A 14 7.73 5.17 3.54
C THR A 14 6.81 6.10 4.34
N VAL A 15 5.77 6.66 3.71
CA VAL A 15 4.78 7.49 4.41
C VAL A 15 3.79 6.70 5.27
N VAL A 16 3.74 5.36 5.11
CA VAL A 16 2.79 4.49 5.81
C VAL A 16 3.31 4.22 7.22
N GLN A 17 2.87 5.05 8.17
CA GLN A 17 3.22 4.88 9.58
C GLN A 17 2.71 3.53 10.12
N GLY A 18 3.57 2.83 10.85
CA GLY A 18 3.27 1.50 11.41
C GLY A 18 3.69 0.33 10.53
N LEU A 19 4.18 0.54 9.30
CA LEU A 19 4.95 -0.48 8.60
C LEU A 19 6.35 -0.60 9.20
N SER A 20 6.82 -1.83 9.36
CA SER A 20 8.22 -2.06 9.69
C SER A 20 9.11 -1.72 8.50
N ALA A 21 10.38 -1.38 8.78
CA ALA A 21 11.36 -1.12 7.74
C ALA A 21 11.49 -2.29 6.75
N GLU A 22 11.43 -3.53 7.24
CA GLU A 22 11.48 -4.74 6.40
C GLU A 22 10.29 -4.83 5.43
N LEU A 23 9.06 -4.55 5.91
CA LEU A 23 7.87 -4.60 5.05
C LEU A 23 7.88 -3.45 4.04
N THR A 24 8.30 -2.26 4.46
CA THR A 24 8.48 -1.12 3.55
C THR A 24 9.48 -1.46 2.44
N GLN A 25 10.66 -1.99 2.80
CA GLN A 25 11.67 -2.42 1.82
C GLN A 25 11.15 -3.50 0.87
N LYS A 26 10.41 -4.50 1.37
CA LYS A 26 9.79 -5.52 0.53
C LYS A 26 8.78 -4.93 -0.46
N LEU A 27 7.95 -3.99 -0.01
CA LEU A 27 6.96 -3.33 -0.87
C LEU A 27 7.64 -2.44 -1.94
N GLU A 28 8.67 -1.68 -1.54
CA GLU A 28 9.48 -0.86 -2.45
C GLU A 28 10.21 -1.71 -3.50
N ALA A 29 10.72 -2.89 -3.11
CA ALA A 29 11.38 -3.82 -4.02
C ALA A 29 10.42 -4.54 -4.96
N ALA A 30 9.26 -4.99 -4.44
CA ALA A 30 8.30 -5.77 -5.20
C ALA A 30 7.36 -4.92 -6.08
N ARG A 31 7.15 -3.63 -5.73
CA ARG A 31 6.23 -2.70 -6.41
C ARG A 31 4.90 -3.37 -6.84
N PRO A 32 4.15 -3.97 -5.89
CA PRO A 32 2.94 -4.70 -6.25
C PRO A 32 1.89 -3.77 -6.88
N GLU A 33 1.27 -4.23 -7.98
CA GLU A 33 0.26 -3.45 -8.70
C GLU A 33 -1.06 -3.27 -7.91
N ASN A 34 -1.32 -4.15 -6.95
CA ASN A 34 -2.53 -4.13 -6.13
C ASN A 34 -2.32 -4.76 -4.75
N ILE A 35 -3.30 -4.54 -3.87
CA ILE A 35 -3.30 -5.07 -2.50
C ILE A 35 -3.27 -6.60 -2.48
N GLY A 36 -3.89 -7.28 -3.44
CA GLY A 36 -3.86 -8.75 -3.53
C GLY A 36 -2.47 -9.32 -3.82
N ARG A 37 -1.64 -8.59 -4.56
CA ARG A 37 -0.22 -8.93 -4.76
C ARG A 37 0.62 -8.60 -3.52
N ALA A 38 0.38 -7.44 -2.91
CA ALA A 38 1.04 -7.05 -1.67
C ALA A 38 0.79 -8.06 -0.54
N SER A 39 -0.45 -8.54 -0.38
CA SER A 39 -0.81 -9.50 0.68
C SER A 39 -0.16 -10.87 0.56
N ARG A 40 0.32 -11.23 -0.64
CA ARG A 40 1.04 -12.49 -0.90
C ARG A 40 2.55 -12.38 -0.66
N LEU A 41 3.07 -11.19 -0.33
CA LEU A 41 4.48 -11.04 -0.02
C LEU A 41 4.85 -11.79 1.26
N PRO A 42 6.01 -12.46 1.32
CA PRO A 42 6.44 -13.21 2.50
C PRO A 42 6.52 -12.34 3.76
N GLY A 43 5.85 -12.78 4.83
CA GLY A 43 5.80 -12.06 6.10
C GLY A 43 4.82 -10.87 6.13
N MET A 44 4.03 -10.67 5.07
CA MET A 44 2.98 -9.65 5.07
C MET A 44 1.88 -10.01 6.06
N THR A 45 1.43 -9.04 6.85
CA THR A 45 0.42 -9.24 7.89
C THR A 45 -0.91 -8.56 7.53
N PRO A 46 -2.06 -9.04 8.05
CA PRO A 46 -3.34 -8.36 7.88
C PRO A 46 -3.33 -6.90 8.39
N ALA A 47 -2.55 -6.62 9.43
CA ALA A 47 -2.38 -5.27 9.98
C ALA A 47 -1.67 -4.33 8.98
N ALA A 48 -0.57 -4.80 8.37
CA ALA A 48 0.14 -4.04 7.34
C ALA A 48 -0.74 -3.72 6.12
N ILE A 49 -1.55 -4.69 5.68
CA ILE A 49 -2.51 -4.49 4.59
C ILE A 49 -3.58 -3.46 4.98
N SER A 50 -4.07 -3.52 6.21
CA SER A 50 -5.05 -2.54 6.72
C SER A 50 -4.49 -1.12 6.71
N LEU A 51 -3.24 -0.93 7.15
CA LEU A 51 -2.54 0.36 7.07
C LEU A 51 -2.42 0.84 5.62
N LEU A 52 -1.93 -0.02 4.73
CA LEU A 52 -1.74 0.33 3.33
C LEU A 52 -3.05 0.79 2.67
N LEU A 53 -4.16 0.11 2.94
CA LEU A 53 -5.50 0.49 2.45
C LEU A 53 -5.97 1.86 2.94
N ILE A 54 -5.70 2.21 4.21
CA ILE A 54 -6.04 3.52 4.77
C ILE A 54 -5.28 4.63 4.03
N TYR A 55 -3.98 4.44 3.80
CA TYR A 55 -3.14 5.42 3.13
C TYR A 55 -3.48 5.54 1.63
N LEU A 56 -3.76 4.44 0.94
CA LEU A 56 -4.21 4.46 -0.46
C LEU A 56 -5.54 5.20 -0.61
N LYS A 57 -6.48 5.04 0.34
CA LYS A 57 -7.75 5.77 0.35
C LYS A 57 -7.52 7.28 0.51
N LYS A 58 -6.60 7.70 1.39
CA LYS A 58 -6.21 9.11 1.56
C LYS A 58 -5.55 9.66 0.29
N PHE A 59 -4.61 8.92 -0.30
CA PHE A 59 -3.91 9.31 -1.53
C PHE A 59 -4.88 9.59 -2.70
N ARG A 60 -5.89 8.74 -2.89
CA ARG A 60 -6.94 8.91 -3.92
C ARG A 60 -7.90 10.06 -3.62
N GLY A 61 -8.07 10.43 -2.35
CA GLY A 61 -8.91 11.56 -1.93
C GLY A 61 -8.27 12.91 -2.26
N THR A 62 -6.95 13.01 -2.14
CA THR A 62 -6.19 14.22 -2.46
C THR A 62 -6.22 14.55 -3.96
N THR A 63 -6.19 13.54 -4.83
CA THR A 63 -6.26 13.73 -6.29
C THR A 63 -7.63 14.21 -6.79
N ARG A 64 -8.70 14.09 -5.99
CA ARG A 64 -10.06 14.54 -6.36
C ARG A 64 -10.40 15.96 -5.93
N LYS A 65 -9.56 16.65 -5.15
CA LYS A 65 -9.84 18.01 -4.64
C LYS A 65 -9.24 19.14 -5.50
N ALA A 66 -8.68 18.82 -6.66
CA ALA A 66 -8.24 19.80 -7.65
C ALA A 66 -9.00 19.56 -8.97
N SER A 67 -10.30 19.85 -8.98
CA SER A 67 -11.14 19.97 -10.17
C SER A 67 -12.31 20.89 -9.85
#